data_AF-A0A7Y9IUP2-F1
#
_entry.id   AF-A0A7Y9IUP2-F1
#
_cell.length_a   1.000
_cell.length_b   1.000
_cell.length_c   1.000
_cell.angle_alpha   90.00
_cell.angle_beta   90.00
_cell.angle_gamma   90.00
#
_symmetry.space_group_name_H-M   'P 1'
#
loop_
_entity.id
_entity.type
_entity.pdbx_description
1 polymer ?
#
loop_
_entity_poly.entity_id
_entity_poly.type
_entity_poly.pdbx_seq_one_letter_code
_entity_poly.pdbx_strand_id
1 'polypeptide(L)'
;MPNFHGFQLAAYSAASLVSVNASKAAAVDWVQIRKRAFIRVDGVYHSLAHLAGMIVELVIEATPRHPQVSLQIHVEFTSHCVSFGPKHGQQLDFGVLGMDRKILDHRRVARAFCPRRYQWSLQLPRIVRSLENSVCYYTGSASKNWLVVELIDDAGHQLSYEIYFQLRRDRINALRMVIESAYVRMPGTTGPTIPHHRKGKVRFKVLAAKISRGDSVRDPRPSGGWKTQS
;
A
#
# COMPACT_ATOMS: atom_id res chain seq x y z
N MET A 1 -2.81 56.25 -59.28
CA MET A 1 -2.04 55.41 -58.33
C MET A 1 -2.19 56.00 -56.94
N PRO A 2 -2.84 55.31 -55.99
CA PRO A 2 -2.73 55.62 -54.58
C PRO A 2 -1.90 54.57 -53.82
N ASN A 3 -1.05 55.06 -52.93
CA ASN A 3 -0.12 54.30 -52.10
C ASN A 3 -0.82 53.45 -51.03
N PHE A 4 -0.31 52.24 -50.84
CA PHE A 4 -0.51 51.39 -49.66
C PHE A 4 0.34 51.90 -48.49
N HIS A 5 -0.22 51.97 -47.28
CA HIS A 5 0.28 51.33 -46.04
C HIS A 5 -0.41 51.93 -44.81
N GLY A 6 -0.94 51.06 -43.94
CA GLY A 6 -1.43 51.46 -42.61
C GLY A 6 -2.40 50.48 -41.96
N PHE A 7 -1.96 49.24 -41.68
CA PHE A 7 -2.66 48.33 -40.76
C PHE A 7 -2.32 48.74 -39.32
N GLN A 8 -3.27 49.31 -38.58
CA GLN A 8 -3.15 49.56 -37.14
C GLN A 8 -3.56 48.27 -36.39
N LEU A 9 -2.60 47.55 -35.80
CA LEU A 9 -2.88 46.48 -34.85
C LEU A 9 -3.43 47.06 -33.55
N ALA A 10 -4.55 46.51 -33.10
CA ALA A 10 -5.12 46.77 -31.78
C ALA A 10 -4.16 46.31 -30.67
N ALA A 11 -3.87 47.20 -29.73
CA ALA A 11 -3.14 46.88 -28.51
C ALA A 11 -4.03 46.04 -27.59
N TYR A 12 -3.66 44.77 -27.37
CA TYR A 12 -4.24 43.95 -26.30
C TYR A 12 -3.77 44.50 -24.95
N SER A 13 -4.75 44.88 -24.12
CA SER A 13 -4.58 45.29 -22.73
C SER A 13 -3.92 44.18 -21.92
N ALA A 14 -2.86 44.54 -21.20
CA ALA A 14 -2.12 43.66 -20.30
C ALA A 14 -3.04 43.18 -19.16
N ALA A 15 -3.37 41.89 -19.18
CA ALA A 15 -4.04 41.23 -18.07
C ALA A 15 -3.14 41.28 -16.83
N SER A 16 -3.71 41.82 -15.76
CA SER A 16 -3.14 41.89 -14.41
C SER A 16 -2.56 40.54 -13.99
N LEU A 17 -1.24 40.49 -13.77
CA LEU A 17 -0.57 39.38 -13.12
C LEU A 17 -1.07 39.28 -11.68
N VAL A 18 -2.04 38.39 -11.44
CA VAL A 18 -2.32 37.90 -10.09
C VAL A 18 -1.14 37.03 -9.70
N SER A 19 -0.25 37.59 -8.89
CA SER A 19 0.76 36.83 -8.15
C SER A 19 0.06 35.77 -7.32
N VAL A 20 0.11 34.52 -7.80
CA VAL A 20 -0.27 33.37 -6.97
C VAL A 20 0.87 33.20 -5.98
N ASN A 21 0.65 33.67 -4.76
CA ASN A 21 1.50 33.34 -3.61
C ASN A 21 1.72 31.83 -3.61
N ALA A 22 2.95 31.40 -3.93
CA ALA A 22 3.40 30.04 -3.72
C ALA A 22 3.49 29.81 -2.21
N SER A 23 2.35 29.53 -1.58
CA SER A 23 2.30 29.02 -0.22
C SER A 23 3.20 27.79 -0.17
N LYS A 24 4.27 27.83 0.64
CA LYS A 24 5.08 26.64 0.97
C LYS A 24 4.11 25.52 1.31
N ALA A 25 3.98 24.53 0.45
CA ALA A 25 3.13 23.37 0.72
C ALA A 25 3.67 22.70 1.99
N ALA A 26 2.92 22.82 3.08
CA ALA A 26 3.27 22.17 4.33
C ALA A 26 3.14 20.66 4.13
N ALA A 27 4.08 19.89 4.70
CA ALA A 27 4.01 18.44 4.65
C ALA A 27 2.67 17.95 5.22
N VAL A 28 1.95 17.12 4.47
CA VAL A 28 0.64 16.62 4.90
C VAL A 28 0.84 15.30 5.65
N ASP A 29 0.19 15.17 6.80
CA ASP A 29 0.21 13.95 7.59
C ASP A 29 -0.69 12.88 6.96
N TRP A 30 -0.23 11.63 6.89
CA TRP A 30 -1.02 10.50 6.37
C TRP A 30 -2.38 10.35 7.03
N VAL A 31 -2.49 10.65 8.33
CA VAL A 31 -3.77 10.62 9.06
C VAL A 31 -4.76 11.65 8.49
N GLN A 32 -4.28 12.86 8.16
CA GLN A 32 -5.10 13.89 7.56
C GLN A 32 -5.47 13.54 6.12
N ILE A 33 -4.54 12.98 5.36
CA ILE A 33 -4.76 12.49 4.00
C ILE A 33 -5.88 11.44 3.98
N ARG A 34 -5.84 10.47 4.91
CA ARG A 34 -6.90 9.46 5.05
C ARG A 34 -8.27 10.06 5.35
N LYS A 35 -8.33 11.08 6.22
CA LYS A 35 -9.59 11.78 6.55
C LYS A 35 -10.16 12.54 5.36
N ARG A 36 -9.31 13.17 4.56
CA ARG A 36 -9.72 13.94 3.38
C ARG A 36 -10.01 13.06 2.16
N ALA A 37 -9.46 11.85 2.12
CA ALA A 37 -9.57 10.90 1.02
C ALA A 37 -9.04 11.44 -0.33
N PHE A 38 -8.14 12.42 -0.32
CA PHE A 38 -7.39 12.85 -1.50
C PHE A 38 -6.07 13.52 -1.11
N ILE A 39 -5.16 13.66 -2.08
CA ILE A 39 -3.95 14.47 -1.99
C ILE A 39 -3.78 15.29 -3.28
N ARG A 40 -3.23 16.50 -3.19
CA ARG A 40 -2.84 17.30 -4.35
C ARG A 40 -1.32 17.24 -4.53
N VAL A 41 -0.87 16.80 -5.70
CA VAL A 41 0.55 16.68 -6.06
C VAL A 41 0.74 17.17 -7.49
N ASP A 42 1.74 18.00 -7.74
CA ASP A 42 2.05 18.62 -9.02
C ASP A 42 0.82 19.30 -9.66
N GLY A 43 -0.01 19.93 -8.83
CA GLY A 43 -1.26 20.57 -9.25
C GLY A 43 -2.45 19.62 -9.46
N VAL A 44 -2.23 18.30 -9.49
CA VAL A 44 -3.24 17.26 -9.75
C VAL A 44 -3.82 16.70 -8.46
N TYR A 45 -5.13 16.48 -8.42
CA TYR A 45 -5.81 15.81 -7.31
C TYR A 45 -5.85 14.30 -7.52
N HIS A 46 -5.34 13.56 -6.54
CA HIS A 46 -5.37 12.10 -6.50
C HIS A 46 -6.35 11.65 -5.41
N SER A 47 -7.41 10.93 -5.80
CA SER A 47 -8.37 10.35 -4.85
C SER A 47 -7.76 9.17 -4.13
N LEU A 48 -7.96 9.10 -2.82
CA LEU A 48 -7.48 8.03 -1.93
C LEU A 48 -8.65 7.27 -1.29
N ALA A 49 -9.85 7.42 -1.84
CA ALA A 49 -11.05 6.75 -1.35
C ALA A 49 -10.90 5.22 -1.33
N HIS A 50 -10.11 4.64 -2.23
CA HIS A 50 -9.78 3.22 -2.25
C HIS A 50 -9.00 2.74 -1.01
N LEU A 51 -8.42 3.66 -0.24
CA LEU A 51 -7.68 3.38 1.00
C LEU A 51 -8.46 3.76 2.28
N ALA A 52 -9.77 4.05 2.18
CA ALA A 52 -10.61 4.39 3.34
C ALA A 52 -10.72 3.25 4.37
N GLY A 53 -10.34 2.03 4.01
CA GLY A 53 -10.61 0.81 4.77
C GLY A 53 -11.89 0.15 4.26
N MET A 54 -12.03 -1.14 4.51
CA MET A 54 -13.18 -1.90 4.03
C MET A 54 -13.47 -3.10 4.92
N ILE A 55 -14.67 -3.65 4.82
CA ILE A 55 -15.03 -4.93 5.43
C ILE A 55 -15.16 -5.97 4.33
N VAL A 56 -14.56 -7.14 4.53
CA VAL A 56 -14.70 -8.31 3.65
C VAL A 56 -15.34 -9.42 4.46
N GLU A 57 -16.42 -9.99 3.93
CA GLU A 57 -17.04 -11.18 4.48
C GLU A 57 -16.32 -12.42 3.95
N LEU A 58 -16.03 -13.37 4.84
CA LEU A 58 -15.39 -14.64 4.50
C LEU A 58 -16.18 -15.79 5.09
N VAL A 59 -16.68 -16.68 4.23
CA VAL A 59 -17.27 -17.95 4.66
C VAL A 59 -16.20 -19.04 4.60
N ILE A 60 -16.01 -19.72 5.72
CA ILE A 60 -15.21 -20.92 5.86
C ILE A 60 -16.17 -22.09 5.94
N GLU A 61 -16.13 -22.95 4.93
CA GLU A 61 -16.98 -24.15 4.84
C GLU A 61 -16.78 -25.09 6.03
N ALA A 62 -17.84 -25.81 6.38
CA ALA A 62 -17.77 -26.86 7.38
C ALA A 62 -16.81 -27.98 6.93
N THR A 63 -16.14 -28.58 7.90
CA THR A 63 -15.34 -29.79 7.74
C THR A 63 -15.77 -30.80 8.80
N PRO A 64 -15.40 -32.09 8.71
CA PRO A 64 -15.72 -33.04 9.77
C PRO A 64 -15.20 -32.64 11.17
N ARG A 65 -14.19 -31.76 11.24
CA ARG A 65 -13.57 -31.31 12.50
C ARG A 65 -14.10 -29.96 13.00
N HIS A 66 -14.64 -29.12 12.11
CA HIS A 66 -14.99 -27.74 12.44
C HIS A 66 -16.29 -27.33 11.73
N PRO A 67 -17.24 -26.68 12.43
CA PRO A 67 -18.44 -26.15 11.81
C PRO A 67 -18.11 -25.02 10.82
N GLN A 68 -19.08 -24.69 9.97
CA GLN A 68 -19.00 -23.50 9.12
C GLN A 68 -18.84 -22.24 10.00
N VAL A 69 -18.04 -21.28 9.53
CA VAL A 69 -17.86 -19.99 10.20
C VAL A 69 -17.92 -18.86 9.17
N SER A 70 -18.72 -17.83 9.45
CA SER A 70 -18.68 -16.56 8.74
C SER A 70 -17.85 -15.55 9.52
N LEU A 71 -16.88 -14.92 8.87
CA LEU A 71 -15.96 -13.96 9.46
C LEU A 71 -16.06 -12.59 8.78
N GLN A 72 -16.11 -11.54 9.58
CA GLN A 72 -15.89 -10.17 9.12
C GLN A 72 -14.41 -9.80 9.21
N ILE A 73 -13.82 -9.41 8.09
CA ILE A 73 -12.44 -8.95 8.05
C ILE A 73 -12.42 -7.43 7.90
N HIS A 74 -12.05 -6.73 8.97
CA HIS A 74 -11.86 -5.28 8.98
C HIS A 74 -10.47 -4.97 8.41
N VAL A 75 -10.45 -4.39 7.21
CA VAL A 75 -9.23 -4.09 6.45
C VAL A 75 -8.85 -2.63 6.61
N GLU A 76 -7.58 -2.43 6.96
CA GLU A 76 -6.95 -1.12 7.02
C GLU A 76 -5.75 -1.06 6.07
N PHE A 77 -5.57 0.11 5.47
CA PHE A 77 -4.49 0.40 4.54
C PHE A 77 -3.50 1.40 5.16
N THR A 78 -2.20 1.11 5.10
CA THR A 78 -1.15 2.06 5.47
C THR A 78 -0.77 2.93 4.27
N SER A 79 0.35 3.66 4.35
CA SER A 79 0.82 4.59 3.32
C SER A 79 1.29 3.85 2.05
N HIS A 80 0.36 3.43 1.19
CA HIS A 80 0.66 2.68 -0.04
C HIS A 80 1.05 3.56 -1.24
N CYS A 81 0.72 4.85 -1.21
CA CYS A 81 0.99 5.77 -2.32
C CYS A 81 2.34 6.50 -2.21
N VAL A 82 3.24 6.07 -1.34
CA VAL A 82 4.52 6.73 -1.09
C VAL A 82 5.70 5.88 -1.55
N SER A 83 6.77 6.49 -2.08
CA SER A 83 8.02 5.80 -2.39
C SER A 83 8.70 5.25 -1.13
N PHE A 84 9.75 4.45 -1.31
CA PHE A 84 10.60 4.04 -0.19
C PHE A 84 11.01 5.28 0.60
N GLY A 85 10.83 5.19 1.92
CA GLY A 85 11.40 6.18 2.82
C GLY A 85 12.91 6.32 2.60
N PRO A 86 13.54 7.35 3.18
CA PRO A 86 14.99 7.44 3.20
C PRO A 86 15.60 6.08 3.56
N LYS A 87 16.65 5.67 2.84
CA LYS A 87 17.53 4.59 3.29
C LYS A 87 18.11 4.98 4.66
N HIS A 88 18.53 4.01 5.45
CA HIS A 88 19.09 4.27 6.78
C HIS A 88 20.17 5.36 6.71
N GLY A 89 19.99 6.44 7.47
CA GLY A 89 20.92 7.58 7.50
C GLY A 89 20.79 8.60 6.36
N GLN A 90 19.85 8.44 5.43
CA GLN A 90 19.61 9.41 4.35
C GLN A 90 18.39 10.29 4.66
N GLN A 91 18.28 11.45 4.03
CA GLN A 91 17.07 12.27 4.00
C GLN A 91 16.62 12.43 2.56
N LEU A 92 15.30 12.51 2.35
CA LEU A 92 14.75 12.85 1.04
C LEU A 92 14.91 14.36 0.81
N ASP A 93 15.53 14.73 -0.30
CA ASP A 93 15.63 16.13 -0.71
C ASP A 93 14.35 16.57 -1.41
N PHE A 94 13.48 17.27 -0.67
CA PHE A 94 12.23 17.81 -1.22
C PHE A 94 12.40 19.13 -1.97
N GLY A 95 13.60 19.72 -1.96
CA GLY A 95 13.96 20.78 -2.91
C GLY A 95 14.03 20.23 -4.34
N VAL A 96 14.51 19.00 -4.49
CA VAL A 96 14.56 18.29 -5.79
C VAL A 96 13.25 17.53 -6.07
N LEU A 97 12.70 16.84 -5.07
CA LEU A 97 11.52 15.98 -5.27
C LEU A 97 10.20 16.75 -5.38
N GLY A 98 10.16 18.02 -5.01
CA GLY A 98 8.94 18.81 -4.90
C GLY A 98 8.34 18.74 -3.49
N MET A 99 8.01 19.90 -2.92
CA MET A 99 7.49 20.01 -1.55
C MET A 99 6.07 19.47 -1.41
N ASP A 100 5.27 19.55 -2.47
CA ASP A 100 3.92 19.00 -2.56
C ASP A 100 3.89 17.46 -2.55
N ARG A 101 5.01 16.81 -2.91
CA ARG A 101 5.17 15.36 -2.77
C ARG A 101 5.43 14.91 -1.34
N LYS A 102 5.74 15.82 -0.40
CA LYS A 102 6.12 15.45 0.97
C LYS A 102 4.93 14.99 1.80
N ILE A 103 4.98 13.72 2.20
CA ILE A 103 4.02 13.09 3.10
C ILE A 103 4.74 12.63 4.35
N LEU A 104 4.14 12.84 5.52
CA LEU A 104 4.59 12.22 6.76
C LEU A 104 3.78 10.92 6.98
N ASP A 105 4.46 9.79 7.09
CA ASP A 105 3.78 8.52 7.39
C ASP A 105 3.24 8.49 8.83
N HIS A 106 2.59 7.39 9.22
CA HIS A 106 2.04 7.21 10.57
C HIS A 106 3.09 7.28 11.69
N ARG A 107 4.38 7.16 11.38
CA ARG A 107 5.52 7.33 12.29
C ARG A 107 6.15 8.72 12.19
N ARG A 108 5.48 9.67 11.53
CA ARG A 108 5.96 11.03 11.26
C ARG A 108 7.25 11.06 10.44
N VAL A 109 7.57 9.99 9.71
CA VAL A 109 8.75 9.94 8.85
C VAL A 109 8.39 10.48 7.48
N ALA A 110 9.25 11.35 6.94
CA ALA A 110 9.06 11.89 5.61
C ALA A 110 9.16 10.78 4.53
N ARG A 111 8.23 10.85 3.59
CA ARG A 111 8.11 10.03 2.40
C ARG A 111 7.74 10.94 1.23
N ALA A 112 7.98 10.49 0.00
CA ALA A 112 7.52 11.19 -1.19
C ALA A 112 6.32 10.45 -1.80
N PHE A 113 5.29 11.17 -2.23
CA PHE A 113 4.23 10.61 -3.05
C PHE A 113 4.83 10.00 -4.32
N CYS A 114 4.37 8.80 -4.68
CA CYS A 114 4.83 8.08 -5.85
C CYS A 114 3.64 7.79 -6.76
N PRO A 115 3.51 8.49 -7.91
CA PRO A 115 2.40 8.28 -8.84
C PRO A 115 2.25 6.84 -9.31
N ARG A 116 3.38 6.13 -9.52
CA ARG A 116 3.36 4.73 -9.93
C ARG A 116 2.78 3.81 -8.85
N ARG A 117 3.19 3.99 -7.59
CA ARG A 117 2.61 3.22 -6.46
C ARG A 117 1.15 3.60 -6.21
N TYR A 118 0.79 4.86 -6.43
CA TYR A 118 -0.60 5.28 -6.42
C TYR A 118 -1.43 4.46 -7.44
N GLN A 119 -0.98 4.39 -8.70
CA GLN A 119 -1.66 3.61 -9.74
C GLN A 119 -1.84 2.14 -9.37
N TRP A 120 -0.77 1.47 -8.90
CA TRP A 120 -0.89 0.08 -8.46
C TRP A 120 -1.80 -0.11 -7.24
N SER A 121 -1.82 0.86 -6.31
CA SER A 121 -2.66 0.79 -5.11
C SER A 121 -4.16 0.78 -5.42
N LEU A 122 -4.59 1.30 -6.58
CA LEU A 122 -5.99 1.27 -7.00
C LEU A 122 -6.54 -0.15 -7.13
N GLN A 123 -5.67 -1.14 -7.37
CA GLN A 123 -6.07 -2.55 -7.48
C GLN A 123 -6.25 -3.24 -6.12
N LEU A 124 -5.75 -2.65 -5.02
CA LEU A 124 -5.74 -3.30 -3.70
C LEU A 124 -7.13 -3.73 -3.22
N PRO A 125 -8.19 -2.92 -3.31
CA PRO A 125 -9.52 -3.36 -2.88
C PRO A 125 -10.01 -4.60 -3.63
N ARG A 126 -9.73 -4.68 -4.94
CA ARG A 126 -10.09 -5.85 -5.76
C ARG A 126 -9.34 -7.09 -5.29
N ILE A 127 -8.03 -6.98 -5.10
CA ILE A 127 -7.18 -8.10 -4.67
C ILE A 127 -7.56 -8.56 -3.26
N VAL A 128 -7.83 -7.62 -2.36
CA VAL A 128 -8.28 -7.90 -0.99
C VAL A 128 -9.60 -8.69 -0.98
N ARG A 129 -10.55 -8.37 -1.88
CA ARG A 129 -11.80 -9.14 -2.01
C ARG A 129 -11.58 -10.55 -2.55
N SER A 130 -10.54 -10.78 -3.34
CA SER A 130 -10.23 -12.12 -3.89
C SER A 130 -9.29 -12.95 -3.01
N LEU A 131 -8.85 -12.43 -1.86
CA LEU A 131 -7.89 -13.10 -0.98
C LEU A 131 -8.33 -14.49 -0.53
N GLU A 132 -9.64 -14.74 -0.46
CA GLU A 132 -10.19 -16.03 -0.05
C GLU A 132 -9.61 -17.23 -0.83
N ASN A 133 -9.20 -17.00 -2.08
CA ASN A 133 -8.64 -18.01 -2.98
C ASN A 133 -7.09 -17.97 -3.04
N SER A 134 -6.47 -17.00 -2.37
CA SER A 134 -5.03 -16.76 -2.45
C SER A 134 -4.22 -17.68 -1.54
N VAL A 135 -2.99 -17.96 -1.97
CA VAL A 135 -1.94 -18.56 -1.14
C VAL A 135 -1.14 -17.43 -0.49
N CYS A 136 -1.02 -17.50 0.83
CA CYS A 136 -0.26 -16.56 1.65
C CYS A 136 1.08 -17.18 2.05
N TYR A 137 2.12 -16.38 2.06
CA TYR A 137 3.48 -16.77 2.40
C TYR A 137 3.93 -16.06 3.67
N TYR A 138 4.43 -16.81 4.65
CA TYR A 138 4.99 -16.24 5.86
C TYR A 138 6.34 -15.60 5.59
N THR A 139 6.53 -14.33 5.98
CA THR A 139 7.74 -13.57 5.66
C THR A 139 8.81 -13.57 6.75
N GLY A 140 8.62 -14.37 7.81
CA GLY A 140 9.57 -14.53 8.91
C GLY A 140 9.11 -13.94 10.24
N SER A 141 9.78 -14.35 11.32
CA SER A 141 9.41 -14.09 12.71
C SER A 141 9.59 -12.64 13.17
N ALA A 142 10.51 -11.90 12.54
CA ALA A 142 10.80 -10.51 12.90
C ALA A 142 9.64 -9.55 12.53
N SER A 143 8.97 -9.76 11.39
CA SER A 143 7.89 -8.88 10.93
C SER A 143 6.49 -9.41 11.24
N LYS A 144 6.32 -10.72 11.50
CA LYS A 144 5.01 -11.39 11.63
C LYS A 144 4.06 -11.15 10.45
N ASN A 145 4.60 -10.76 9.29
CA ASN A 145 3.82 -10.45 8.10
C ASN A 145 3.56 -11.69 7.24
N TRP A 146 2.47 -11.60 6.50
CA TRP A 146 2.10 -12.48 5.42
C TRP A 146 2.24 -11.75 4.10
N LEU A 147 2.55 -12.50 3.04
CA LEU A 147 2.73 -12.00 1.69
C LEU A 147 1.74 -12.70 0.77
N VAL A 148 1.08 -11.93 -0.09
CA VAL A 148 0.42 -12.42 -1.30
C VAL A 148 1.11 -11.79 -2.50
N VAL A 149 1.28 -12.58 -3.56
CA VAL A 149 1.87 -12.13 -4.82
C VAL A 149 0.81 -12.26 -5.90
N GLU A 150 0.45 -11.15 -6.51
CA GLU A 150 -0.43 -11.08 -7.68
C GLU A 150 0.41 -10.77 -8.92
N LEU A 151 0.07 -11.40 -10.04
CA LEU A 151 0.68 -11.06 -11.31
C LEU A 151 -0.19 -10.02 -12.00
N ILE A 152 0.36 -8.83 -12.22
CA ILE A 152 -0.34 -7.74 -12.89
C ILE A 152 0.29 -7.49 -14.25
N ASP A 153 -0.52 -7.12 -15.22
CA ASP A 153 -0.04 -6.63 -16.52
C ASP A 153 0.23 -5.13 -16.42
N ASP A 154 1.45 -4.73 -16.76
CA ASP A 154 1.86 -3.34 -16.94
C ASP A 154 2.40 -3.17 -18.36
N ALA A 155 1.56 -2.65 -19.25
CA ALA A 155 1.88 -2.41 -20.66
C ALA A 155 2.51 -3.62 -21.38
N GLY A 156 1.94 -4.82 -21.20
CA GLY A 156 2.39 -6.06 -21.81
C GLY A 156 3.45 -6.83 -21.01
N HIS A 157 3.82 -6.34 -19.82
CA HIS A 157 4.78 -7.01 -18.94
C HIS A 157 4.08 -7.57 -17.70
N GLN A 158 4.26 -8.86 -17.46
CA GLN A 158 3.77 -9.50 -16.25
C GLN A 158 4.70 -9.16 -15.07
N LEU A 159 4.21 -8.36 -14.13
CA LEU A 159 4.94 -7.91 -12.95
C LEU A 159 4.39 -8.55 -11.67
N SER A 160 5.30 -8.92 -10.77
CA SER A 160 4.94 -9.43 -9.45
C SER A 160 4.58 -8.28 -8.51
N TYR A 161 3.30 -8.16 -8.19
CA TYR A 161 2.77 -7.23 -7.20
C TYR A 161 2.71 -7.90 -5.83
N GLU A 162 3.60 -7.47 -4.94
CA GLU A 162 3.74 -8.03 -3.59
C GLU A 162 2.92 -7.22 -2.59
N ILE A 163 2.08 -7.91 -1.81
CA ILE A 163 1.20 -7.32 -0.81
C ILE A 163 1.52 -7.95 0.53
N TYR A 164 2.07 -7.14 1.44
CA TYR A 164 2.40 -7.54 2.79
C TYR A 164 1.29 -7.12 3.75
N PHE A 165 0.81 -8.05 4.56
CA PHE A 165 -0.25 -7.80 5.51
C PHE A 165 -0.04 -8.51 6.84
N GLN A 166 -0.66 -7.97 7.88
CA GLN A 166 -0.87 -8.66 9.15
C GLN A 166 -2.33 -9.03 9.28
N LEU A 167 -2.59 -10.20 9.86
CA LEU A 167 -3.93 -10.66 10.20
C LEU A 167 -3.94 -11.07 11.66
N ARG A 168 -4.92 -10.58 12.42
CA ARG A 168 -5.09 -10.91 13.83
C ARG A 168 -6.56 -10.99 14.18
N ARG A 169 -6.87 -11.71 15.26
CA ARG A 169 -8.21 -11.71 15.82
C ARG A 169 -8.55 -10.33 16.35
N ASP A 170 -9.78 -9.88 16.10
CA ASP A 170 -10.32 -8.62 16.61
C ASP A 170 -11.34 -8.89 17.71
N ARG A 171 -12.46 -9.50 17.34
CA ARG A 171 -13.53 -9.96 18.25
C ARG A 171 -14.10 -11.29 17.77
N ILE A 172 -15.17 -11.78 18.39
CA ILE A 172 -15.85 -13.01 17.96
C ILE A 172 -16.29 -12.83 16.50
N ASN A 173 -15.97 -13.82 15.66
CA ASN A 173 -16.25 -13.81 14.23
C ASN A 173 -15.73 -12.59 13.46
N ALA A 174 -14.70 -11.92 13.97
CA ALA A 174 -14.08 -10.79 13.31
C ALA A 174 -12.55 -10.82 13.37
N LEU A 175 -11.92 -10.49 12.25
CA LEU A 175 -10.49 -10.34 12.11
C LEU A 175 -10.15 -8.90 11.75
N ARG A 176 -8.98 -8.44 12.19
CA ARG A 176 -8.37 -7.20 11.73
C ARG A 176 -7.22 -7.52 10.79
N MET A 177 -7.29 -6.98 9.58
CA MET A 177 -6.24 -7.07 8.58
C MET A 177 -5.63 -5.70 8.34
N VAL A 178 -4.31 -5.59 8.46
CA VAL A 178 -3.58 -4.37 8.11
C VAL A 178 -2.71 -4.67 6.91
N ILE A 179 -2.99 -4.03 5.77
CA ILE A 179 -2.09 -4.05 4.61
C ILE A 179 -0.95 -3.09 4.93
N GLU A 180 0.24 -3.62 5.20
CA GLU A 180 1.38 -2.83 5.66
C GLU A 180 2.17 -2.21 4.51
N SER A 181 2.27 -2.93 3.39
CA SER A 181 2.90 -2.41 2.19
C SER A 181 2.42 -3.17 0.96
N ALA A 182 2.44 -2.51 -0.19
CA ALA A 182 2.13 -3.13 -1.47
C ALA A 182 2.92 -2.47 -2.60
N TYR A 183 3.69 -3.22 -3.36
CA TYR A 183 4.52 -2.67 -4.44
C TYR A 183 4.89 -3.74 -5.45
N VAL A 184 5.18 -3.32 -6.68
CA VAL A 184 5.76 -4.20 -7.69
C VAL A 184 7.23 -4.44 -7.36
N ARG A 185 7.64 -5.70 -7.39
CA ARG A 185 9.06 -6.06 -7.35
C ARG A 185 9.62 -5.99 -8.77
N MET A 186 10.48 -5.01 -9.01
CA MET A 186 11.21 -4.92 -10.28
C MET A 186 12.32 -5.98 -10.32
N PRO A 187 12.57 -6.61 -11.48
CA PRO A 187 13.72 -7.50 -11.68
C PRO A 187 15.03 -6.83 -11.23
N GLY A 188 15.87 -7.56 -10.48
CA GLY A 188 17.15 -7.04 -9.98
C GLY A 188 17.09 -6.20 -8.69
N THR A 189 15.91 -5.96 -8.11
CA THR A 189 15.79 -5.23 -6.83
C THR A 189 16.09 -6.15 -5.64
N THR A 190 17.05 -5.78 -4.79
CA THR A 190 17.30 -6.44 -3.50
C THR A 190 16.22 -6.03 -2.48
N GLY A 191 15.15 -6.81 -2.40
CA GLY A 191 14.16 -6.78 -1.32
C GLY A 191 14.06 -8.15 -0.67
N PRO A 192 13.45 -8.30 0.53
CA PRO A 192 13.32 -9.60 1.19
C PRO A 192 12.72 -10.59 0.21
N THR A 193 13.52 -11.55 -0.23
CA THR A 193 13.14 -12.52 -1.24
C THR A 193 11.86 -13.21 -0.79
N ILE A 194 10.91 -13.49 -1.70
CA ILE A 194 9.88 -14.50 -1.44
C ILE A 194 10.63 -15.67 -0.82
N PRO A 195 10.36 -16.08 0.44
CA PRO A 195 11.19 -17.06 1.10
C PRO A 195 11.24 -18.30 0.20
N HIS A 196 12.38 -18.51 -0.48
CA HIS A 196 12.55 -19.62 -1.41
C HIS A 196 12.37 -20.95 -0.68
N HIS A 197 12.47 -20.93 0.65
CA HIS A 197 12.01 -22.00 1.48
C HIS A 197 10.48 -22.05 1.51
N ARG A 198 9.91 -22.89 0.65
CA ARG A 198 8.50 -23.31 0.53
C ARG A 198 7.78 -23.77 1.83
N LYS A 199 8.41 -23.60 3.01
CA LYS A 199 7.97 -24.09 4.33
C LYS A 199 6.93 -23.19 5.03
N GLY A 200 6.55 -22.04 4.45
CA GLY A 200 5.66 -21.05 5.07
C GLY A 200 4.39 -20.70 4.27
N LYS A 201 3.85 -21.60 3.45
CA LYS A 201 2.62 -21.33 2.66
C LYS A 201 1.34 -21.78 3.36
N VAL A 202 0.27 -21.00 3.24
CA VAL A 202 -1.06 -21.34 3.76
C VAL A 202 -2.14 -20.71 2.88
N ARG A 203 -3.25 -21.41 2.62
CA ARG A 203 -4.42 -20.78 1.96
C ARG A 203 -5.03 -19.75 2.89
N PHE A 204 -5.47 -18.60 2.38
CA PHE A 204 -6.02 -17.53 3.21
C PHE A 204 -7.19 -18.00 4.10
N LYS A 205 -8.13 -18.78 3.56
CA LYS A 205 -9.23 -19.38 4.35
C LYS A 205 -8.72 -20.18 5.56
N VAL A 206 -7.65 -20.96 5.38
CA VAL A 206 -7.05 -21.75 6.47
C VAL A 206 -6.37 -20.85 7.50
N LEU A 207 -5.68 -19.80 7.04
CA LEU A 207 -5.05 -18.80 7.90
C LEU A 207 -6.09 -18.08 8.76
N ALA A 208 -7.14 -17.55 8.13
CA ALA A 208 -8.23 -16.86 8.80
C ALA A 208 -8.94 -17.76 9.82
N ALA A 209 -9.21 -19.03 9.46
CA ALA A 209 -9.84 -20.01 10.34
C ALA A 209 -8.98 -20.32 11.59
N LYS A 210 -7.66 -20.46 11.42
CA LYS A 210 -6.75 -20.67 12.54
C LYS A 210 -6.71 -19.47 13.48
N ILE A 211 -6.57 -18.27 12.93
CA ILE A 211 -6.51 -17.04 13.72
C ILE A 211 -7.81 -16.78 14.47
N SER A 212 -8.97 -17.04 13.84
CA SER A 212 -10.28 -16.82 14.49
C SER A 212 -10.47 -17.74 15.69
N ARG A 213 -9.97 -18.98 15.63
CA ARG A 213 -9.98 -19.92 16.76
C ARG A 213 -8.90 -19.68 17.81
N GLY A 214 -7.88 -18.88 17.49
CA GLY A 214 -6.70 -18.70 18.35
C GLY A 214 -5.68 -19.84 18.22
N ASP A 215 -5.76 -20.63 17.15
CA ASP A 215 -4.79 -21.68 16.86
C ASP A 215 -3.42 -21.04 16.55
N SER A 216 -2.35 -21.75 16.90
CA SER A 216 -1.03 -21.35 16.44
C SER A 216 -0.94 -21.40 14.91
N VAL A 217 -0.58 -20.26 14.33
CA VAL A 217 -0.19 -20.21 12.93
C VAL A 217 1.31 -20.42 12.89
N ARG A 218 1.73 -21.49 12.22
CA ARG A 218 3.11 -22.00 12.22
C ARG A 218 4.13 -20.89 11.96
N ASP A 219 5.01 -20.65 12.92
CA ASP A 219 6.35 -20.13 12.67
C ASP A 219 7.20 -21.32 12.18
N PRO A 220 7.78 -21.29 10.96
CA PRO A 220 8.54 -22.42 10.43
C PRO A 220 9.86 -22.71 11.18
N ARG A 221 10.19 -21.97 12.25
CA ARG A 221 11.28 -22.34 13.15
C ARG A 221 11.02 -23.73 13.76
N PRO A 222 12.03 -24.63 13.85
CA PRO A 222 11.88 -25.82 14.66
C PRO A 222 11.62 -25.38 16.10
N SER A 223 10.66 -26.02 16.78
CA SER A 223 10.60 -26.06 18.23
C SER A 223 11.83 -26.81 18.76
N GLY A 224 12.99 -26.17 18.69
CA GLY A 224 14.26 -26.66 19.21
C GLY A 224 14.58 -25.89 20.47
N GLY A 225 14.26 -26.48 21.62
CA GLY A 225 14.81 -26.05 22.89
C GLY A 225 16.32 -26.03 22.80
N TRP A 226 16.93 -24.91 23.18
CA TRP A 226 18.37 -24.84 23.37
C TRP A 226 18.68 -25.73 24.57
N LYS A 227 19.15 -26.96 24.33
CA LYS A 227 19.92 -27.67 25.36
C LYS A 227 21.28 -26.99 25.40
N THR A 228 21.48 -26.16 26.41
CA THR A 228 22.82 -25.74 26.87
C THR A 228 23.59 -27.03 27.19
N GLN A 229 24.63 -27.32 26.41
CA GLN A 229 25.65 -28.27 26.83
C GLN A 229 26.62 -27.52 27.74
N SER A 230 26.57 -27.89 29.01
CA SER A 230 27.64 -27.74 30.01
C SER A 230 28.80 -28.67 29.69
#